data_AF-A0A1B8NVG4-F1
#
_entry.id   AF-A0A1B8NVG4-F1
#
_cell.length_a   1.000
_cell.length_b   1.000
_cell.length_c   1.000
_cell.angle_alpha   90.00
_cell.angle_beta   90.00
_cell.angle_gamma   90.00
#
_symmetry.space_group_name_H-M   'P 1'
#
loop_
_entity.id
_entity.type
_entity.pdbx_description
1 polymer ?
#
loop_
_entity_poly.entity_id
_entity_poly.type
_entity_poly.pdbx_seq_one_letter_code
_entity_poly.pdbx_strand_id
1 'polypeptide(L)'
;MPHSRSSAPSRSPMAIAVRRALGLSLSGALLGLPMSALAQDDGVESETVVVTATALKVAVPLAETPRSVSSVQREELDERNVQSLDESFRYRAGVLSGHYGADNNTNWFKVRGFDQATYMNGLRLFDPGYYEWTPEPYGLESVDVFKGPASILYGEAPSGGLINAVSKRPTAEPRGEINIQAGNRQHRQLAFDTSGPVTESGDVRYRMVGLYKERDGDLNGTDNERYYFAPSLEWDISDDTELTLLASIQKDDGVPENPFKLAYGTIQDTPFGKVDPRPTMGRRTTTRTSAPR
;
A
#
# COMPACT_ATOMS: atom_id res chain seq x y z
N MET A 1 30.92 -12.71 -39.17
CA MET A 1 29.56 -12.71 -38.61
C MET A 1 29.66 -12.32 -37.14
N PRO A 2 29.13 -11.15 -36.73
CA PRO A 2 29.43 -10.59 -35.41
C PRO A 2 28.49 -11.16 -34.34
N HIS A 3 29.07 -11.48 -33.18
CA HIS A 3 28.37 -11.91 -31.98
C HIS A 3 27.61 -10.75 -31.32
N SER A 4 26.28 -10.86 -31.26
CA SER A 4 25.43 -9.98 -30.45
C SER A 4 25.50 -10.40 -28.98
N ARG A 5 26.10 -9.56 -28.15
CA ARG A 5 26.08 -9.69 -26.68
C ARG A 5 24.74 -9.16 -26.18
N SER A 6 24.01 -9.99 -25.44
CA SER A 6 22.80 -9.61 -24.69
C SER A 6 23.16 -8.59 -23.61
N SER A 7 22.68 -7.36 -23.74
CA SER A 7 22.80 -6.32 -22.71
C SER A 7 21.80 -6.59 -21.57
N ALA A 8 22.32 -6.73 -20.35
CA ALA A 8 21.50 -6.69 -19.14
C ALA A 8 20.89 -5.27 -18.98
N PRO A 9 19.66 -5.13 -18.44
CA PRO A 9 19.10 -3.82 -18.18
C PRO A 9 19.96 -3.07 -17.15
N SER A 10 20.37 -1.85 -17.48
CA SER A 10 21.13 -0.99 -16.58
C SER A 10 20.23 -0.56 -15.43
N ARG A 11 20.44 -1.13 -14.25
CA ARG A 11 19.75 -0.73 -13.02
C ARG A 11 20.26 0.63 -12.55
N SER A 12 19.37 1.46 -12.03
CA SER A 12 19.71 2.79 -11.53
C SER A 12 20.73 2.71 -10.36
N PRO A 13 21.67 3.67 -10.23
CA PRO A 13 22.71 3.63 -9.21
C PRO A 13 22.17 3.65 -7.77
N MET A 14 20.94 4.14 -7.57
CA MET A 14 20.27 4.22 -6.27
C MET A 14 19.85 2.83 -5.75
N ALA A 15 19.34 1.95 -6.62
CA ALA A 15 18.97 0.57 -6.26
C ALA A 15 20.19 -0.28 -5.86
N ILE A 16 21.37 0.00 -6.43
CA ILE A 16 22.63 -0.71 -6.09
C ILE A 16 23.15 -0.26 -4.71
N ALA A 17 22.99 1.02 -4.37
CA ALA A 17 23.47 1.58 -3.10
C ALA A 17 22.69 1.02 -1.90
N VAL A 18 21.36 0.93 -2.01
CA VAL A 18 20.50 0.39 -0.93
C VAL A 18 20.74 -1.11 -0.72
N ARG A 19 20.90 -1.88 -1.80
CA ARG A 19 21.18 -3.32 -1.74
C ARG A 19 22.53 -3.65 -1.11
N ARG A 20 23.53 -2.78 -1.29
CA ARG A 20 24.84 -2.91 -0.61
C ARG A 20 24.81 -2.48 0.85
N ALA A 21 23.93 -1.55 1.23
CA ALA A 21 23.73 -1.15 2.62
C ALA A 21 23.01 -2.25 3.44
N LEU A 22 21.98 -2.90 2.89
CA LEU A 22 21.28 -4.01 3.56
C LEU A 22 22.09 -5.32 3.61
N GLY A 23 22.98 -5.55 2.64
CA GLY A 23 23.79 -6.78 2.58
C GLY A 23 24.91 -6.88 3.62
N LEU A 24 25.25 -5.77 4.31
CA LEU A 24 26.44 -5.69 5.16
C LEU A 24 26.15 -5.47 6.66
N SER A 25 24.89 -5.32 7.08
CA SER A 25 24.53 -5.00 8.47
C SER A 25 23.94 -6.15 9.29
N LEU A 26 23.75 -7.35 8.72
CA LEU A 26 23.09 -8.47 9.42
C LEU A 26 24.01 -9.41 10.21
N SER A 27 25.26 -9.02 10.52
CA SER A 27 26.22 -9.88 11.23
C SER A 27 26.78 -9.33 12.55
N GLY A 28 26.21 -8.27 13.13
CA GLY A 28 26.77 -7.74 14.37
C GLY A 28 25.92 -6.74 15.13
N ALA A 29 24.88 -7.22 15.82
CA ALA A 29 24.36 -6.61 17.06
C ALA A 29 23.20 -7.48 17.60
N LEU A 30 23.54 -8.54 18.34
CA LEU A 30 22.58 -9.41 19.02
C LEU A 30 23.04 -9.69 20.45
N LEU A 31 23.34 -8.64 21.23
CA LEU A 31 23.64 -8.75 22.65
C LEU A 31 23.15 -7.51 23.41
N GLY A 32 22.07 -7.68 24.18
CA GLY A 32 21.74 -6.83 25.33
C GLY A 32 20.46 -6.00 25.23
N LEU A 33 19.30 -6.61 25.45
CA LEU A 33 18.10 -5.90 25.91
C LEU A 33 17.57 -6.59 27.18
N PRO A 34 17.37 -5.88 28.29
CA PRO A 34 16.69 -6.43 29.46
C PRO A 34 15.19 -6.57 29.16
N MET A 35 14.67 -7.80 29.25
CA MET A 35 13.23 -8.05 29.30
C MET A 35 12.66 -7.42 30.58
N SER A 36 11.91 -6.33 30.44
CA SER A 36 10.92 -5.94 31.45
C SER A 36 9.58 -6.51 31.02
N ALA A 37 9.04 -7.40 31.85
CA ALA A 37 7.69 -7.92 31.72
C ALA A 37 6.70 -6.80 32.07
N LEU A 38 5.86 -6.41 31.12
CA LEU A 38 4.64 -5.66 31.40
C LEU A 38 3.48 -6.66 31.35
N ALA A 39 2.90 -6.90 32.52
CA ALA A 39 1.57 -7.46 32.62
C ALA A 39 0.59 -6.42 32.07
N GLN A 40 -0.22 -6.79 31.10
CA GLN A 40 -1.33 -5.98 30.63
C GLN A 40 -2.62 -6.72 30.97
N ASP A 41 -3.14 -6.40 32.15
CA ASP A 41 -4.56 -6.42 32.43
C ASP A 41 -5.08 -5.05 32.00
N ASP A 42 -6.00 -5.01 31.03
CA ASP A 42 -7.06 -4.00 31.01
C ASP A 42 -8.08 -4.31 29.91
N GLY A 43 -9.35 -4.13 30.28
CA GLY A 43 -10.52 -4.60 29.57
C GLY A 43 -10.74 -3.95 28.21
N VAL A 44 -11.49 -4.68 27.39
CA VAL A 44 -12.05 -4.21 26.12
C VAL A 44 -13.09 -3.13 26.43
N GLU A 45 -12.66 -1.89 26.63
CA GLU A 45 -13.53 -0.75 26.41
C GLU A 45 -13.71 -0.61 24.89
N SER A 46 -14.97 -0.64 24.47
CA SER A 46 -15.36 -0.42 23.07
C SER A 46 -14.97 1.00 22.68
N GLU A 47 -13.75 1.16 22.18
CA GLU A 47 -13.24 2.40 21.64
C GLU A 47 -14.25 2.90 20.61
N THR A 48 -14.85 4.06 20.90
CA THR A 48 -15.80 4.67 19.98
C THR A 48 -14.97 5.09 18.79
N VAL A 49 -15.00 4.31 17.70
CA VAL A 49 -14.29 4.62 16.47
C VAL A 49 -14.91 5.90 15.91
N VAL A 50 -14.36 7.04 16.32
CA VAL A 50 -14.63 8.32 15.69
C VAL A 50 -13.92 8.24 14.35
N VAL A 51 -14.65 7.79 13.32
CA VAL A 51 -14.23 7.97 11.94
C VAL A 51 -14.39 9.46 11.64
N THR A 52 -13.42 10.24 12.09
CA THR A 52 -13.45 11.69 12.02
C THR A 52 -13.36 12.13 10.55
N ALA A 53 -14.34 12.94 10.15
CA ALA A 53 -14.29 13.87 9.03
C ALA A 53 -14.58 13.41 7.59
N THR A 54 -14.64 12.12 7.23
CA THR A 54 -14.78 11.78 5.78
C THR A 54 -16.19 11.44 5.29
N ALA A 55 -17.14 11.02 6.12
CA ALA A 55 -18.49 10.73 5.62
C ALA A 55 -19.24 11.97 5.16
N LEU A 56 -19.18 13.01 5.99
CA LEU A 56 -20.02 14.20 5.88
C LEU A 56 -19.19 15.49 5.75
N LYS A 57 -17.85 15.39 5.64
CA LYS A 57 -16.91 16.52 5.77
C LYS A 57 -16.97 17.24 7.12
N VAL A 58 -17.59 16.60 8.10
CA VAL A 58 -17.71 17.03 9.50
C VAL A 58 -17.47 15.82 10.40
N ALA A 59 -16.96 16.05 11.60
CA ALA A 59 -16.76 15.02 12.60
C ALA A 59 -18.12 14.57 13.15
N VAL A 60 -18.57 13.37 12.78
CA VAL A 60 -19.82 12.76 13.24
C VAL A 60 -19.54 11.29 13.54
N PRO A 61 -20.00 10.74 14.67
CA PRO A 61 -19.86 9.33 14.96
C PRO A 61 -20.42 8.44 13.85
N LEU A 62 -19.81 7.27 13.66
CA LEU A 62 -20.25 6.31 12.63
C LEU A 62 -21.73 5.93 12.80
N ALA A 63 -22.20 5.81 14.04
CA ALA A 63 -23.59 5.48 14.38
C ALA A 63 -24.61 6.56 13.98
N GLU A 64 -24.17 7.82 13.87
CA GLU A 64 -25.00 8.96 13.49
C GLU A 64 -24.92 9.27 11.99
N THR A 65 -24.05 8.56 11.27
CA THR A 65 -23.91 8.73 9.81
C THR A 65 -25.06 8.03 9.10
N PRO A 66 -25.92 8.73 8.33
CA PRO A 66 -27.11 8.14 7.68
C PRO A 66 -26.76 7.33 6.42
N ARG A 67 -25.54 6.81 6.33
CA ARG A 67 -25.00 6.09 5.17
C ARG A 67 -24.17 4.91 5.62
N SER A 68 -24.12 3.88 4.76
CA SER A 68 -23.27 2.71 5.01
C SER A 68 -21.80 3.08 4.82
N VAL A 69 -21.08 3.21 5.93
CA VAL A 69 -19.65 3.46 5.98
C VAL A 69 -18.96 2.29 6.66
N SER A 70 -17.76 1.96 6.22
CA SER A 70 -16.91 1.01 6.94
C SER A 70 -15.48 1.53 6.92
N SER A 71 -14.80 1.41 8.05
CA SER A 71 -13.39 1.79 8.18
C SER A 71 -12.55 0.58 8.54
N VAL A 72 -11.28 0.62 8.15
CA VAL A 72 -10.22 -0.31 8.55
C VAL A 72 -9.14 0.54 9.20
N GLN A 73 -8.99 0.37 10.52
CA GLN A 73 -8.05 1.13 11.36
C GLN A 73 -6.62 0.59 11.23
N ARG A 74 -5.65 1.35 11.74
CA ARG A 74 -4.22 1.03 11.69
C ARG A 74 -3.90 -0.35 12.25
N GLU A 75 -4.49 -0.68 13.39
CA GLU A 75 -4.27 -1.92 14.11
C GLU A 75 -4.66 -3.11 13.24
N GLU A 76 -5.82 -3.05 12.57
CA GLU A 76 -6.26 -4.12 11.67
C GLU A 76 -5.38 -4.21 10.41
N LEU A 77 -4.89 -3.08 9.87
CA LEU A 77 -3.97 -3.07 8.74
C LEU A 77 -2.64 -3.76 9.08
N ASP A 78 -2.15 -3.56 10.32
CA ASP A 78 -0.92 -4.18 10.84
C ASP A 78 -1.09 -5.65 11.17
N GLU A 79 -2.16 -6.01 11.91
CA GLU A 79 -2.47 -7.41 12.27
C GLU A 79 -2.58 -8.30 11.03
N ARG A 80 -3.14 -7.76 9.95
CA ARG A 80 -3.33 -8.47 8.69
C ARG A 80 -2.14 -8.32 7.73
N ASN A 81 -1.14 -7.52 8.09
CA ASN A 81 0.02 -7.18 7.26
C ASN A 81 -0.37 -6.83 5.81
N VAL A 82 -1.33 -5.90 5.67
CA VAL A 82 -1.91 -5.50 4.38
C VAL A 82 -0.83 -4.94 3.44
N GLN A 83 -0.65 -5.55 2.26
CA GLN A 83 0.45 -5.22 1.34
C GLN A 83 0.06 -4.21 0.26
N SER A 84 -1.22 -4.15 -0.11
CA SER A 84 -1.81 -3.22 -1.06
C SER A 84 -3.14 -2.67 -0.55
N LEU A 85 -3.56 -1.52 -1.10
CA LEU A 85 -4.74 -0.82 -0.59
C LEU A 85 -6.02 -1.65 -0.80
N ASP A 86 -6.10 -2.42 -1.87
CA ASP A 86 -7.25 -3.29 -2.17
C ASP A 86 -7.45 -4.43 -1.19
N GLU A 87 -6.38 -4.92 -0.58
CA GLU A 87 -6.48 -5.96 0.44
C GLU A 87 -7.16 -5.48 1.72
N SER A 88 -7.12 -4.16 2.01
CA SER A 88 -7.71 -3.59 3.23
C SER A 88 -9.17 -4.02 3.44
N PHE A 89 -9.97 -4.07 2.38
CA PHE A 89 -11.40 -4.38 2.46
C PHE A 89 -11.78 -5.85 2.21
N ARG A 90 -10.84 -6.79 2.15
CA ARG A 90 -11.13 -8.24 1.97
C ARG A 90 -12.18 -8.79 2.95
N TYR A 91 -12.27 -8.22 4.16
CA TYR A 91 -13.23 -8.63 5.20
C TYR A 91 -14.38 -7.63 5.39
N ARG A 92 -14.59 -6.67 4.48
CA ARG A 92 -15.71 -5.72 4.54
C ARG A 92 -16.77 -6.10 3.51
N ALA A 93 -18.01 -6.23 3.98
CA ALA A 93 -19.14 -6.56 3.12
C ALA A 93 -19.35 -5.50 2.02
N GLY A 94 -19.80 -5.93 0.84
CA GLY A 94 -20.14 -5.04 -0.27
C GLY A 94 -18.94 -4.39 -0.97
N VAL A 95 -17.71 -4.82 -0.65
CA VAL A 95 -16.49 -4.48 -1.40
C VAL A 95 -15.92 -5.77 -1.99
N LEU A 96 -15.69 -5.76 -3.30
CA LEU A 96 -14.94 -6.79 -3.99
C LEU A 96 -13.51 -6.30 -4.13
N SER A 97 -12.60 -6.89 -3.35
CA SER A 97 -11.19 -6.52 -3.27
C SER A 97 -10.30 -7.47 -4.07
N GLY A 98 -9.30 -6.94 -4.78
CA GLY A 98 -8.21 -7.71 -5.39
C GLY A 98 -8.68 -8.77 -6.38
N HIS A 99 -9.75 -8.51 -7.13
CA HIS A 99 -10.39 -9.53 -7.99
C HIS A 99 -9.54 -9.98 -9.19
N TYR A 100 -8.44 -9.27 -9.49
CA TYR A 100 -7.46 -9.68 -10.48
C TYR A 100 -6.18 -10.28 -9.90
N GLY A 101 -6.21 -10.66 -8.61
CA GLY A 101 -5.17 -11.47 -7.99
C GLY A 101 -3.92 -10.66 -7.64
N ALA A 102 -2.75 -11.18 -8.01
CA ALA A 102 -1.44 -10.65 -7.60
C ALA A 102 -0.93 -9.48 -8.46
N ASP A 103 -1.81 -8.83 -9.22
CA ASP A 103 -1.48 -7.59 -9.91
C ASP A 103 -0.94 -6.57 -8.88
N ASN A 104 0.23 -6.02 -9.19
CA ASN A 104 1.02 -5.18 -8.30
C ASN A 104 1.15 -3.75 -8.83
N ASN A 105 0.46 -3.41 -9.93
CA ASN A 105 0.55 -2.10 -10.57
C ASN A 105 -0.68 -1.22 -10.35
N THR A 106 -1.79 -1.77 -9.85
CA THR A 106 -3.03 -1.02 -9.60
C THR A 106 -3.77 -1.62 -8.41
N ASN A 107 -4.71 -0.89 -7.81
CA ASN A 107 -5.55 -1.43 -6.73
C ASN A 107 -6.96 -1.73 -7.25
N TRP A 108 -7.37 -2.99 -7.19
CA TRP A 108 -8.63 -3.41 -7.79
C TRP A 108 -9.75 -3.45 -6.76
N PHE A 109 -10.67 -2.50 -6.84
CA PHE A 109 -11.90 -2.52 -6.05
C PHE A 109 -13.15 -2.49 -6.93
N LYS A 110 -14.23 -3.08 -6.43
CA LYS A 110 -15.59 -2.71 -6.80
C LYS A 110 -16.41 -2.55 -5.53
N VAL A 111 -17.21 -1.50 -5.44
CA VAL A 111 -18.11 -1.28 -4.31
C VAL A 111 -19.55 -1.48 -4.78
N ARG A 112 -20.25 -2.45 -4.18
CA ARG A 112 -21.58 -2.91 -4.59
C ARG A 112 -21.67 -3.27 -6.09
N GLY A 113 -20.57 -3.76 -6.67
CA GLY A 113 -20.47 -4.15 -8.08
C GLY A 113 -20.15 -3.02 -9.06
N PHE A 114 -20.02 -1.78 -8.58
CA PHE A 114 -19.67 -0.61 -9.41
C PHE A 114 -18.25 -0.12 -9.10
N ASP A 115 -17.69 0.66 -10.01
CA ASP A 115 -16.47 1.42 -9.76
C ASP A 115 -16.66 2.43 -8.63
N GLN A 116 -15.54 2.78 -7.99
CA GLN A 116 -15.44 3.76 -6.92
C GLN A 116 -14.47 4.86 -7.29
N ALA A 117 -14.60 5.99 -6.59
CA ALA A 117 -13.58 7.02 -6.60
C ALA A 117 -12.59 6.80 -5.44
N THR A 118 -11.29 6.93 -5.70
CA THR A 118 -10.24 6.92 -4.66
C THR A 118 -9.90 8.35 -4.23
N TYR A 119 -9.75 8.54 -2.93
CA TYR A 119 -9.41 9.79 -2.25
C TYR A 119 -8.25 9.55 -1.29
N MET A 120 -7.47 10.61 -1.06
CA MET A 120 -6.42 10.68 -0.04
C MET A 120 -6.67 11.91 0.81
N ASN A 121 -6.85 11.74 2.12
CA ASN A 121 -7.15 12.81 3.06
C ASN A 121 -8.34 13.69 2.61
N GLY A 122 -9.38 13.09 2.01
CA GLY A 122 -10.56 13.79 1.52
C GLY A 122 -10.40 14.48 0.16
N LEU A 123 -9.23 14.40 -0.48
CA LEU A 123 -8.95 14.94 -1.82
C LEU A 123 -8.93 13.83 -2.88
N ARG A 124 -9.52 14.10 -4.05
CA ARG A 124 -9.63 13.12 -5.13
C ARG A 124 -8.23 12.79 -5.67
N LEU A 125 -7.88 11.50 -5.70
CA LEU A 125 -6.77 11.03 -6.52
C LEU A 125 -7.31 10.80 -7.94
N PHE A 126 -6.88 11.66 -8.87
CA PHE A 126 -7.22 11.50 -10.28
C PHE A 126 -6.35 10.41 -10.90
N ASP A 127 -7.00 9.51 -11.64
CA ASP A 127 -6.35 8.46 -12.41
C ASP A 127 -6.63 8.69 -13.90
N PRO A 128 -5.65 9.21 -14.67
CA PRO A 128 -5.76 9.30 -16.11
C PRO A 128 -5.45 7.95 -16.78
N GLY A 129 -6.37 6.99 -16.65
CA GLY A 129 -6.38 5.76 -17.42
C GLY A 129 -5.60 4.60 -16.80
N TYR A 130 -4.33 4.44 -17.17
CA TYR A 130 -3.48 3.32 -16.73
C TYR A 130 -2.45 3.73 -15.67
N TYR A 131 -2.51 4.98 -15.20
CA TYR A 131 -1.56 5.54 -14.25
C TYR A 131 -2.30 5.88 -12.95
N GLU A 132 -2.57 4.84 -12.18
CA GLU A 132 -3.24 4.99 -10.89
C GLU A 132 -2.22 5.33 -9.79
N TRP A 133 -2.54 6.32 -8.96
CA TRP A 133 -1.84 6.52 -7.70
C TRP A 133 -2.27 5.43 -6.71
N THR A 134 -1.31 4.62 -6.26
CA THR A 134 -1.58 3.52 -5.32
C THR A 134 -1.00 3.83 -3.93
N PRO A 135 -1.79 4.41 -3.00
CA PRO A 135 -1.32 4.73 -1.65
C PRO A 135 -0.69 3.53 -0.95
N GLU A 136 0.46 3.76 -0.30
CA GLU A 136 1.17 2.73 0.46
C GLU A 136 0.49 2.48 1.82
N PRO A 137 -0.02 1.26 2.10
CA PRO A 137 -0.73 0.96 3.34
C PRO A 137 0.05 1.25 4.62
N TYR A 138 1.38 1.10 4.64
CA TYR A 138 2.19 1.43 5.81
C TYR A 138 2.14 2.92 6.18
N GLY A 139 1.92 3.80 5.20
CA GLY A 139 1.79 5.25 5.39
C GLY A 139 0.40 5.72 5.84
N LEU A 140 -0.56 4.79 5.98
CA LEU A 140 -1.95 5.11 6.28
C LEU A 140 -2.27 4.88 7.75
N GLU A 141 -3.10 5.76 8.31
CA GLU A 141 -3.70 5.59 9.64
C GLU A 141 -4.99 4.78 9.53
N SER A 142 -5.79 5.02 8.48
CA SER A 142 -7.01 4.26 8.23
C SER A 142 -7.40 4.28 6.75
N VAL A 143 -8.29 3.36 6.37
CA VAL A 143 -8.92 3.33 5.05
C VAL A 143 -10.43 3.22 5.22
N ASP A 144 -11.15 4.22 4.72
CA ASP A 144 -12.61 4.30 4.79
C ASP A 144 -13.25 3.96 3.45
N VAL A 145 -14.39 3.29 3.47
CA VAL A 145 -15.23 3.06 2.30
C VAL A 145 -16.65 3.57 2.52
N PHE A 146 -17.09 4.44 1.62
CA PHE A 146 -18.45 4.97 1.54
C PHE A 146 -19.18 4.23 0.44
N LYS A 147 -20.24 3.52 0.80
CA LYS A 147 -20.97 2.67 -0.14
C LYS A 147 -22.16 3.41 -0.72
N GLY A 148 -22.19 3.53 -2.04
CA GLY A 148 -23.24 4.22 -2.78
C GLY A 148 -22.91 5.67 -3.12
N PRO A 149 -23.84 6.38 -3.79
CA PRO A 149 -23.56 7.69 -4.37
C PRO A 149 -23.13 8.74 -3.34
N ALA A 150 -21.97 9.34 -3.55
CA ALA A 150 -21.37 10.34 -2.67
C ALA A 150 -21.23 11.74 -3.32
N SER A 151 -21.82 11.93 -4.51
CA SER A 151 -21.58 13.08 -5.38
C SER A 151 -21.92 14.44 -4.77
N ILE A 152 -22.85 14.49 -3.81
CA ILE A 152 -23.27 15.73 -3.14
C ILE A 152 -22.08 16.43 -2.46
N LEU A 153 -21.20 15.69 -1.79
CA LEU A 153 -20.07 16.25 -1.06
C LEU A 153 -18.76 16.17 -1.84
N TYR A 154 -18.67 15.22 -2.78
CA TYR A 154 -17.42 14.80 -3.38
C TYR A 154 -17.34 15.04 -4.90
N GLY A 155 -18.39 15.58 -5.51
CA GLY A 155 -18.44 15.90 -6.94
C GLY A 155 -18.61 14.65 -7.79
N GLU A 156 -17.72 14.46 -8.76
CA GLU A 156 -17.72 13.26 -9.62
C GLU A 156 -17.33 12.02 -8.80
N ALA A 157 -18.35 11.34 -8.27
CA ALA A 157 -18.23 10.07 -7.57
C ALA A 157 -19.09 9.02 -8.30
N PRO A 158 -18.49 7.90 -8.73
CA PRO A 158 -19.23 6.76 -9.28
C PRO A 158 -20.32 6.24 -8.34
N SER A 159 -21.27 5.47 -8.88
CA SER A 159 -22.38 4.89 -8.12
C SER A 159 -21.95 3.91 -7.02
N GLY A 160 -20.76 3.31 -7.13
CA GLY A 160 -20.18 2.46 -6.09
C GLY A 160 -19.83 3.23 -4.82
N GLY A 161 -19.55 4.53 -4.97
CA GLY A 161 -19.17 5.42 -3.88
C GLY A 161 -17.69 5.77 -3.93
N LEU A 162 -17.05 5.85 -2.77
CA LEU A 162 -15.64 6.24 -2.69
C LEU A 162 -14.89 5.52 -1.60
N ILE A 163 -13.58 5.40 -1.81
CA ILE A 163 -12.60 4.93 -0.84
C ILE A 163 -11.72 6.11 -0.47
N ASN A 164 -11.52 6.35 0.82
CA ASN A 164 -10.64 7.38 1.32
C ASN A 164 -9.51 6.76 2.13
N ALA A 165 -8.28 6.96 1.69
CA ALA A 165 -7.08 6.66 2.44
C ALA A 165 -6.73 7.86 3.33
N VAL A 166 -6.53 7.63 4.63
CA VAL A 166 -6.14 8.65 5.60
C VAL A 166 -4.67 8.45 5.92
N SER A 167 -3.82 9.44 5.67
CA SER A 167 -2.40 9.34 6.00
C SER A 167 -2.18 9.45 7.51
N LYS A 168 -1.15 8.74 7.97
CA LYS A 168 -0.54 8.90 9.28
C LYS A 168 -0.32 10.37 9.66
N ARG A 169 -0.72 10.77 10.87
CA ARG A 169 -0.56 12.14 11.43
C ARG A 169 0.46 12.21 12.57
N PRO A 170 1.09 13.37 12.82
CA PRO A 170 1.92 13.59 14.00
C PRO A 170 1.21 13.28 15.32
N THR A 171 1.95 12.77 16.31
CA THR A 171 1.44 12.55 17.67
C THR A 171 1.98 13.56 18.67
N ALA A 172 1.18 13.80 19.70
CA ALA A 172 1.58 14.56 20.89
C ALA A 172 2.67 13.82 21.68
N GLU A 173 2.59 12.49 21.79
CA GLU A 173 3.60 11.69 22.47
C GLU A 173 4.70 11.21 21.49
N PRO A 174 5.97 11.19 21.93
CA PRO A 174 7.05 10.60 21.16
C PRO A 174 6.81 9.09 20.93
N ARG A 175 6.83 8.67 19.67
CA ARG A 175 6.76 7.26 19.27
C ARG A 175 7.73 6.97 18.14
N GLY A 176 8.23 5.74 18.10
CA GLY A 176 9.16 5.30 17.08
C GLY A 176 9.08 3.80 16.88
N GLU A 177 8.99 3.38 15.62
CA GLU A 177 9.04 1.97 15.24
C GLU A 177 9.98 1.74 14.06
N ILE A 178 10.58 0.56 14.04
CA ILE A 178 11.31 0.02 12.90
C ILE A 178 10.72 -1.36 12.61
N ASN A 179 10.26 -1.56 11.39
CA ASN A 179 9.68 -2.80 10.92
C ASN A 179 10.61 -3.45 9.89
N ILE A 180 10.98 -4.71 10.13
CA ILE A 180 11.81 -5.51 9.23
C ILE A 180 11.03 -6.77 8.87
N GLN A 181 10.82 -7.01 7.58
CA GLN A 181 10.15 -8.22 7.09
C GLN A 181 11.03 -8.97 6.10
N ALA A 182 10.95 -10.29 6.16
CA ALA A 182 11.52 -11.19 5.17
C ALA A 182 10.52 -12.32 4.91
N GLY A 183 10.40 -12.77 3.67
CA GLY A 183 9.39 -13.77 3.31
C GLY A 183 9.69 -14.55 2.04
N ASN A 184 8.67 -15.22 1.53
CA ASN A 184 8.74 -15.94 0.26
C ASN A 184 8.93 -14.96 -0.92
N ARG A 185 9.30 -15.50 -2.10
CA ARG A 185 9.48 -14.69 -3.32
C ARG A 185 10.46 -13.53 -3.15
N GLN A 186 11.54 -13.79 -2.42
CA GLN A 186 12.56 -12.79 -2.09
C GLN A 186 11.98 -11.52 -1.43
N HIS A 187 10.85 -11.63 -0.72
CA HIS A 187 10.25 -10.51 -0.03
C HIS A 187 11.22 -9.96 1.02
N ARG A 188 11.51 -8.67 0.94
CA ARG A 188 12.27 -7.92 1.94
C ARG A 188 11.62 -6.57 2.13
N GLN A 189 11.43 -6.18 3.37
CA GLN A 189 10.90 -4.87 3.73
C GLN A 189 11.68 -4.28 4.89
N LEU A 190 11.95 -3.00 4.80
CA LEU A 190 12.44 -2.16 5.88
C LEU A 190 11.56 -0.93 5.93
N ALA A 191 10.94 -0.68 7.06
CA ALA A 191 10.15 0.50 7.28
C ALA A 191 10.49 1.14 8.63
N PHE A 192 10.27 2.44 8.72
CA PHE A 192 10.41 3.19 9.95
C PHE A 192 9.31 4.23 10.03
N ASP A 193 8.88 4.53 11.25
CA ASP A 193 7.93 5.59 11.54
C ASP A 193 8.33 6.22 12.87
N THR A 194 8.60 7.52 12.84
CA THR A 194 8.97 8.30 14.02
C THR A 194 8.10 9.52 14.09
N SER A 195 7.59 9.83 15.28
CA SER A 195 6.71 10.96 15.52
C SER A 195 6.85 11.50 16.92
N GLY A 196 6.52 12.78 17.11
CA GLY A 196 6.49 13.40 18.42
C GLY A 196 6.54 14.93 18.34
N PRO A 197 6.63 15.59 19.51
CA PRO A 197 6.78 17.04 19.59
C PRO A 197 8.20 17.46 19.20
N VAL A 198 8.31 18.61 18.55
CA VAL A 198 9.57 19.28 18.17
C VAL A 198 9.94 20.36 19.20
N THR A 199 8.94 20.98 19.82
CA THR A 199 9.10 22.00 20.87
C THR A 199 8.77 21.42 22.25
N GLU A 200 9.31 22.03 23.31
CA GLU A 200 8.96 21.65 24.69
C GLU A 200 7.48 21.91 25.02
N SER A 201 6.87 22.91 24.36
CA SER A 201 5.45 23.23 24.50
C SER A 201 4.52 22.21 23.84
N GLY A 202 5.00 21.46 22.85
CA GLY A 202 4.20 20.52 22.06
C GLY A 202 3.42 21.14 20.90
N ASP A 203 3.46 22.46 20.72
CA ASP A 203 2.71 23.18 19.66
C ASP A 203 3.15 22.81 18.23
N VAL A 204 4.35 22.25 18.08
CA VAL A 204 4.84 21.76 16.79
C VAL A 204 5.16 20.29 16.91
N ARG A 205 4.51 19.48 16.08
CA ARG A 205 4.64 18.02 16.05
C ARG A 205 5.10 17.57 14.67
N TYR A 206 5.92 16.53 14.62
CA TYR A 206 6.40 15.96 13.36
C TYR A 206 6.05 14.47 13.24
N ARG A 207 6.03 13.97 12.00
CA ARG A 207 6.10 12.54 11.72
C ARG A 207 6.86 12.28 10.44
N MET A 208 7.72 11.27 10.46
CA MET A 208 8.44 10.80 9.28
C MET A 208 8.19 9.31 9.13
N VAL A 209 7.54 8.94 8.03
CA VAL A 209 7.29 7.55 7.67
C VAL A 209 8.12 7.22 6.44
N GLY A 210 8.85 6.12 6.50
CA GLY A 210 9.63 5.62 5.37
C GLY A 210 9.44 4.13 5.20
N LEU A 211 9.40 3.67 3.95
CA LEU A 211 9.32 2.26 3.62
C LEU A 211 10.13 1.96 2.35
N TYR A 212 10.86 0.87 2.42
CA TYR A 212 11.43 0.17 1.27
C TYR A 212 10.90 -1.25 1.26
N LYS A 213 10.34 -1.70 0.15
CA LYS A 213 9.99 -3.11 -0.05
C LYS A 213 10.38 -3.61 -1.43
N GLU A 214 10.88 -4.84 -1.49
CA GLU A 214 11.09 -5.60 -2.72
C GLU A 214 10.39 -6.97 -2.61
N ARG A 215 9.82 -7.46 -3.72
CA ARG A 215 9.24 -8.81 -3.82
C ARG A 215 9.16 -9.25 -5.28
N ASP A 216 9.49 -10.50 -5.57
CA ASP A 216 9.19 -11.12 -6.85
C ASP A 216 7.68 -11.38 -6.97
N GLY A 217 7.11 -11.22 -8.17
CA GLY A 217 5.71 -11.57 -8.42
C GLY A 217 5.49 -13.09 -8.46
N ASP A 218 4.23 -13.50 -8.58
CA ASP A 218 3.86 -14.91 -8.71
C ASP A 218 4.19 -15.46 -10.11
N LEU A 219 4.28 -14.60 -11.12
CA LEU A 219 4.73 -14.96 -12.47
C LEU A 219 6.24 -14.81 -12.65
N ASN A 220 6.84 -15.73 -13.41
CA ASN A 220 8.26 -15.72 -13.72
C ASN A 220 8.66 -14.43 -14.47
N GLY A 221 9.66 -13.74 -13.91
CA GLY A 221 10.22 -12.52 -14.49
C GLY A 221 9.43 -11.25 -14.17
N THR A 222 8.56 -11.29 -13.15
CA THR A 222 7.89 -10.13 -12.56
C THR A 222 8.50 -9.81 -11.21
N ASP A 223 8.60 -8.53 -10.90
CA ASP A 223 9.17 -8.00 -9.66
C ASP A 223 8.50 -6.66 -9.32
N ASN A 224 8.52 -6.30 -8.05
CA ASN A 224 8.06 -5.01 -7.56
C ASN A 224 9.03 -4.50 -6.49
N GLU A 225 9.49 -3.28 -6.68
CA GLU A 225 10.31 -2.53 -5.75
C GLU A 225 9.64 -1.19 -5.49
N ARG A 226 9.34 -0.90 -4.22
CA ARG A 226 8.71 0.35 -3.80
C ARG A 226 9.56 1.08 -2.78
N TYR A 227 9.73 2.37 -3.04
CA TYR A 227 10.25 3.35 -2.11
C TYR A 227 9.13 4.32 -1.75
N TYR A 228 8.90 4.51 -0.46
CA TYR A 228 7.91 5.44 0.05
C TYR A 228 8.54 6.28 1.16
N PHE A 229 8.32 7.60 1.12
CA PHE A 229 8.72 8.50 2.17
C PHE A 229 7.68 9.61 2.34
N ALA A 230 7.18 9.79 3.55
CA ALA A 230 6.13 10.75 3.87
C ALA A 230 6.48 11.54 5.15
N PRO A 231 7.07 12.72 5.01
CA PRO A 231 7.21 13.66 6.12
C PRO A 231 5.92 14.46 6.32
N SER A 232 5.61 14.74 7.57
CA SER A 232 4.51 15.62 7.96
C SER A 232 4.88 16.47 9.17
N LEU A 233 4.26 17.64 9.25
CA LEU A 233 4.41 18.61 10.31
C LEU A 233 3.03 19.13 10.68
N GLU A 234 2.76 19.28 11.96
CA GLU A 234 1.55 19.88 12.48
C GLU A 234 1.93 21.02 13.41
N TRP A 235 1.29 22.17 13.23
CA TRP A 235 1.58 23.38 13.98
C TRP A 235 0.29 23.99 14.51
N ASP A 236 0.17 24.00 15.83
CA ASP A 236 -0.85 24.70 16.58
C ASP A 236 -0.45 26.18 16.66
N ILE A 237 -1.05 27.01 15.83
CA ILE A 237 -0.78 28.45 15.78
C ILE A 237 -1.48 29.16 16.95
N SER A 238 -2.66 28.68 17.33
CA SER A 238 -3.43 29.08 18.51
C SER A 238 -4.41 27.98 18.89
N ASP A 239 -5.12 28.13 20.02
CA ASP A 239 -6.14 27.17 20.50
C ASP A 239 -7.26 26.87 19.48
N ASP A 240 -7.46 27.77 18.50
CA ASP A 240 -8.49 27.67 17.47
C ASP A 240 -7.94 27.42 16.05
N THR A 241 -6.61 27.32 15.87
CA THR A 241 -5.99 27.26 14.55
C THR A 241 -4.83 26.26 14.50
N GLU A 242 -5.01 25.19 13.72
CA GLU A 242 -4.00 24.17 13.44
C GLU A 242 -3.67 24.17 11.94
N LEU A 243 -2.38 24.05 11.62
CA LEU A 243 -1.87 23.87 10.26
C LEU A 243 -1.13 22.53 10.15
N THR A 244 -1.70 21.59 9.38
CA THR A 244 -1.00 20.35 9.01
C THR A 244 -0.38 20.46 7.61
N LEU A 245 0.92 20.20 7.51
CA LEU A 245 1.66 20.01 6.27
C LEU A 245 1.89 18.51 6.04
N LEU A 246 1.40 18.01 4.91
CA LEU A 246 1.55 16.61 4.50
C LEU A 246 2.28 16.54 3.17
N ALA A 247 3.35 15.75 3.09
CA ALA A 247 4.05 15.46 1.86
C ALA A 247 4.30 13.96 1.74
N SER A 248 4.31 13.45 0.52
CA SER A 248 4.66 12.05 0.24
C SER A 248 5.34 11.94 -1.11
N ILE A 249 6.38 11.13 -1.17
CA ILE A 249 7.01 10.68 -2.40
C ILE A 249 6.95 9.15 -2.45
N GLN A 250 6.50 8.63 -3.57
CA GLN A 250 6.46 7.21 -3.85
C GLN A 250 7.14 6.96 -5.19
N LYS A 251 7.98 5.92 -5.24
CA LYS A 251 8.58 5.44 -6.48
C LYS A 251 8.42 3.93 -6.54
N ASP A 252 7.73 3.50 -7.58
CA ASP A 252 7.57 2.10 -7.95
C ASP A 252 8.49 1.79 -9.14
N ASP A 253 9.27 0.72 -9.04
CA ASP A 253 10.10 0.16 -10.11
C ASP A 253 9.86 -1.35 -10.18
N GLY A 254 9.91 -1.92 -11.38
CA GLY A 254 9.69 -3.35 -11.58
C GLY A 254 8.84 -3.67 -12.80
N VAL A 255 8.55 -4.96 -12.94
CA VAL A 255 7.76 -5.53 -14.03
C VAL A 255 6.41 -5.97 -13.48
N PRO A 256 5.32 -5.27 -13.86
CA PRO A 256 3.98 -5.62 -13.46
C PRO A 256 3.60 -7.06 -13.73
N GLU A 257 2.82 -7.63 -12.83
CA GLU A 257 2.23 -8.95 -13.03
C GLU A 257 0.94 -8.83 -13.84
N ASN A 258 0.89 -9.51 -14.99
CA ASN A 258 -0.34 -9.66 -15.76
C ASN A 258 -0.67 -11.16 -15.92
N PRO A 259 -1.60 -11.69 -15.11
CA PRO A 259 -1.96 -13.10 -15.14
C PRO A 259 -2.96 -13.47 -16.25
N PHE A 260 -3.43 -12.52 -17.06
CA PHE A 260 -4.43 -12.80 -18.08
C PHE A 260 -3.84 -13.63 -19.22
N LYS A 261 -4.21 -14.91 -19.26
CA LYS A 261 -3.90 -15.81 -20.37
C LYS A 261 -5.18 -16.38 -20.94
N LEU A 262 -5.21 -16.51 -22.26
CA LEU A 262 -6.33 -17.17 -22.94
C LEU A 262 -6.37 -18.64 -22.51
N ALA A 263 -7.57 -19.12 -22.15
CA ALA A 263 -7.80 -20.53 -21.86
C ALA A 263 -7.44 -21.42 -23.08
N TYR A 264 -7.70 -20.89 -24.27
CA TYR A 264 -7.21 -21.42 -25.54
C TYR A 264 -5.69 -21.20 -25.65
N GLY A 265 -4.91 -22.26 -25.59
CA GLY A 265 -3.45 -22.18 -25.58
C GLY A 265 -2.80 -22.51 -24.24
N THR A 266 -3.47 -22.35 -23.10
CA THR A 266 -2.91 -22.75 -21.80
C THR A 266 -3.50 -24.05 -21.30
N ILE A 267 -4.83 -24.10 -21.18
CA ILE A 267 -5.57 -25.28 -20.70
C ILE A 267 -5.99 -26.14 -21.89
N GLN A 268 -6.57 -25.51 -22.91
CA GLN A 268 -6.99 -26.17 -24.14
C GLN A 268 -5.81 -26.26 -25.11
N ASP A 269 -5.64 -27.43 -25.72
CA ASP A 269 -4.62 -27.67 -26.73
C ASP A 269 -4.84 -26.79 -27.95
N THR A 270 -3.74 -26.28 -28.52
CA THR A 270 -3.76 -25.61 -29.83
C THR A 270 -2.97 -26.43 -30.83
N PRO A 271 -3.23 -26.24 -32.15
CA PRO A 271 -2.40 -26.84 -33.20
C PRO A 271 -0.91 -26.51 -33.10
N PHE A 272 -0.53 -25.49 -32.31
CA PHE A 272 0.84 -25.04 -32.09
C PHE A 272 1.41 -25.42 -30.71
N GLY A 273 0.69 -26.22 -29.92
CA GLY A 273 1.11 -26.66 -28.58
C GLY A 273 0.51 -25.83 -27.43
N LYS A 274 1.04 -26.02 -26.21
CA LYS A 274 0.64 -25.28 -25.02
C LYS A 274 1.60 -24.14 -24.69
N VAL A 275 1.05 -23.02 -24.27
CA VAL A 275 1.74 -21.86 -23.72
C VAL A 275 1.98 -22.11 -22.23
N ASP A 276 3.22 -21.98 -21.77
CA ASP A 276 3.55 -22.08 -20.34
C ASP A 276 2.78 -21.00 -19.55
N PRO A 277 2.02 -21.35 -18.50
CA PRO A 277 1.26 -20.38 -17.71
C PRO A 277 2.16 -19.53 -16.80
N ARG A 278 3.40 -19.93 -16.52
CA ARG A 278 4.26 -19.26 -15.53
C ARG A 278 4.86 -17.91 -15.93
N PRO A 279 5.33 -17.67 -17.17
CA PRO A 279 5.91 -16.37 -17.52
C PRO A 279 4.84 -15.28 -17.73
N THR A 280 5.12 -14.03 -17.36
CA THR A 280 4.26 -12.89 -17.69
C THR A 280 4.16 -12.67 -19.21
N MET A 281 2.98 -12.25 -19.69
CA MET A 281 2.74 -12.00 -21.11
C MET A 281 3.31 -10.64 -21.52
N GLY A 282 3.95 -10.54 -22.69
CA GLY A 282 4.55 -9.28 -23.19
C GLY A 282 6.08 -9.24 -23.16
N ARG A 283 6.74 -10.20 -22.50
CA ARG A 283 8.19 -10.41 -22.64
C ARG A 283 8.48 -11.49 -23.67
N ARG A 284 9.46 -11.24 -24.55
CA ARG A 284 10.08 -12.30 -25.37
C ARG A 284 10.80 -13.26 -24.41
N THR A 285 10.12 -14.28 -23.92
CA THR A 285 10.79 -15.41 -23.31
C THR A 285 11.45 -16.16 -24.46
N THR A 286 12.79 -16.15 -24.50
CA THR A 286 13.57 -16.97 -25.44
C THR A 286 13.48 -18.44 -25.04
N THR A 287 12.27 -18.97 -24.84
CA THR A 287 12.08 -20.41 -24.73
C THR A 287 12.09 -20.91 -26.16
N ARG A 288 13.27 -21.36 -26.60
CA ARG A 288 13.43 -22.15 -27.82
C ARG A 288 12.49 -23.34 -27.67
N THR A 289 11.32 -23.25 -28.27
CA THR A 289 10.43 -24.39 -28.46
C THR A 289 11.24 -25.36 -29.31
N SER A 290 11.82 -26.38 -28.68
CA SER A 290 12.28 -27.54 -29.40
C SER A 290 11.04 -28.20 -29.96
N ALA A 291 10.79 -27.98 -31.25
CA ALA A 291 9.84 -28.79 -31.99
C ALA A 291 10.23 -30.27 -31.82
N PRO A 292 9.28 -31.17 -31.50
CA PRO A 292 9.54 -32.59 -31.68
C PRO A 292 9.74 -32.85 -33.18
N ARG A 293 10.68 -33.75 -33.49
CA ARG A 293 11.02 -34.18 -34.85
C ARG A 293 9.84 -34.77 -35.58
#